data_AF-A0A2U1Q660-F1
#
_entry.id   AF-A0A2U1Q660-F1
#
_cell.length_a   1.000
_cell.length_b   1.000
_cell.length_c   1.000
_cell.angle_alpha   90.00
_cell.angle_beta   90.00
_cell.angle_gamma   90.00
#
_symmetry.space_group_name_H-M   'P 1'
#
loop_
_entity.id
_entity.type
_entity.pdbx_description
1 polymer ?
#
loop_
_entity_poly.entity_id
_entity_poly.type
_entity_poly.pdbx_seq_one_letter_code
_entity_poly.pdbx_strand_id
1 'polypeptide(L)'
;MKSLAKCYFSVIEKDLVSKYSLSPRHVAILSSIGAPHAQDFLFTIPIDGLGQIMNHRQFRSVLCYRLMVHMFSEGSLYPSCNVHRMDQLGDHAAHCSSEVGVKFRHNLVRDILVDICSKTGILVRKEAPMGFLSEEGRELCPADLLLFNWLQGHDYEEALIHENHETCVD
;
A
#
# COMPACT_ATOMS: atom_id res chain seq x y z
N MET A 1 17.51 11.13 -27.08
CA MET A 1 17.10 9.79 -27.56
C MET A 1 15.77 9.25 -26.96
N LYS A 2 14.88 10.09 -26.41
CA LYS A 2 13.61 9.62 -25.79
C LYS A 2 12.36 9.72 -26.72
N SER A 3 12.49 10.05 -28.01
CA SER A 3 11.31 10.41 -28.83
C SER A 3 10.61 9.24 -29.52
N LEU A 4 11.33 8.23 -30.02
CA LEU A 4 10.71 7.17 -30.83
C LEU A 4 9.94 6.15 -30.00
N ALA A 5 10.54 5.64 -28.92
CA ALA A 5 9.89 4.71 -28.01
C ALA A 5 8.64 5.34 -27.37
N LYS A 6 8.74 6.60 -26.93
CA LYS A 6 7.60 7.34 -26.37
C LYS A 6 6.47 7.52 -27.40
N CYS A 7 6.79 7.91 -28.63
CA CYS A 7 5.79 7.97 -29.72
C CYS A 7 5.15 6.61 -29.96
N TYR A 8 5.95 5.56 -30.12
CA TYR A 8 5.47 4.20 -30.38
C TYR A 8 4.52 3.69 -29.28
N PHE A 9 4.94 3.80 -28.02
CA PHE A 9 4.11 3.38 -26.90
C PHE A 9 2.85 4.24 -26.74
N SER A 10 2.92 5.55 -27.01
CA SER A 10 1.71 6.40 -26.98
C SER A 10 0.69 6.05 -28.07
N VAL A 11 1.14 5.58 -29.23
CA VAL A 11 0.24 5.09 -30.30
C VAL A 11 -0.38 3.77 -29.86
N ILE A 12 0.42 2.85 -29.32
CA ILE A 12 -0.07 1.57 -28.79
C ILE A 12 -1.10 1.78 -27.68
N GLU A 13 -0.86 2.70 -26.75
CA GLU A 13 -1.76 2.99 -25.64
C GLU A 13 -3.11 3.53 -26.13
N LYS A 14 -3.09 4.51 -27.04
CA LYS A 14 -4.30 5.05 -27.67
C LYS A 14 -5.07 3.98 -28.44
N ASP A 15 -4.35 3.14 -29.17
CA ASP A 15 -4.94 2.04 -29.95
C ASP A 15 -5.48 0.93 -29.04
N LEU A 16 -4.82 0.62 -27.93
CA LEU A 16 -5.27 -0.38 -26.96
C LEU A 16 -6.63 0.02 -26.38
N VAL A 17 -6.76 1.26 -25.94
CA VAL A 17 -8.00 1.77 -25.32
C VAL A 17 -9.12 1.95 -26.34
N SER A 18 -8.79 2.35 -27.57
CA SER A 18 -9.81 2.61 -28.61
C SER A 18 -10.24 1.39 -29.42
N LYS A 19 -9.36 0.40 -29.63
CA LYS A 19 -9.64 -0.78 -30.46
C LYS A 19 -10.12 -1.99 -29.67
N TYR A 20 -9.81 -2.09 -28.39
CA TYR A 20 -10.22 -3.21 -27.55
C TYR A 20 -11.29 -2.78 -26.54
N SER A 21 -12.29 -3.63 -26.37
CA SER A 21 -13.24 -3.49 -25.26
C SER A 21 -12.55 -3.93 -23.96
N LEU A 22 -11.97 -2.97 -23.26
CA LEU A 22 -11.31 -3.19 -21.98
C LEU A 22 -12.36 -3.21 -20.86
N SER A 23 -12.26 -4.20 -19.97
CA SER A 23 -13.06 -4.18 -18.74
C SER A 23 -12.64 -3.00 -17.84
N PRO A 24 -13.51 -2.51 -16.93
CA PRO A 24 -13.17 -1.44 -15.99
C PRO A 24 -11.88 -1.71 -15.20
N ARG A 25 -11.62 -2.99 -14.89
CA ARG A 25 -10.39 -3.43 -14.24
C ARG A 25 -9.15 -3.20 -15.10
N HIS A 26 -9.18 -3.61 -16.36
CA HIS A 26 -8.04 -3.41 -17.28
C HIS A 26 -7.71 -1.92 -17.41
N VAL A 27 -8.74 -1.07 -17.52
CA VAL A 27 -8.56 0.38 -17.57
C VAL A 27 -7.90 0.90 -16.28
N ALA A 28 -8.40 0.50 -15.11
CA ALA A 28 -7.82 0.92 -13.83
C ALA A 28 -6.35 0.51 -13.67
N ILE A 29 -6.00 -0.73 -14.05
CA ILE A 29 -4.63 -1.24 -14.00
C ILE A 29 -3.71 -0.49 -14.96
N LEU A 30 -4.14 -0.26 -16.21
CA LEU A 30 -3.37 0.50 -17.19
C LEU A 30 -3.11 1.93 -16.72
N SER A 31 -4.14 2.61 -16.20
CA SER A 31 -3.99 3.95 -15.60
C SER A 31 -3.03 3.93 -14.40
N SER A 32 -3.10 2.92 -13.54
CA SER A 32 -2.18 2.77 -12.40
C SER A 32 -0.73 2.54 -12.83
N ILE A 33 -0.50 1.72 -13.86
CA ILE A 33 0.83 1.42 -14.39
C ILE A 33 1.46 2.62 -15.09
N GLY A 34 0.64 3.44 -15.74
CA GLY A 34 1.06 4.66 -16.43
C GLY A 34 1.30 5.86 -15.51
N ALA A 35 0.96 5.77 -14.22
CA ALA A 35 1.17 6.86 -13.28
C ALA A 35 2.69 7.15 -13.10
N PRO A 36 3.08 8.42 -12.86
CA PRO A 36 4.46 8.77 -12.59
C PRO A 36 5.04 7.90 -11.46
N HIS A 37 6.27 7.43 -11.64
CA HIS A 37 7.00 6.61 -10.66
C HIS A 37 6.40 5.24 -10.35
N ALA A 38 5.30 4.83 -10.99
CA ALA A 38 4.61 3.57 -10.69
C ALA A 38 5.48 2.33 -10.93
N GLN A 39 6.53 2.44 -11.75
CA GLN A 39 7.42 1.34 -12.13
C GLN A 39 8.85 1.52 -11.63
N ASP A 40 9.12 2.51 -10.77
CA ASP A 40 10.48 2.82 -10.32
C ASP A 40 11.11 1.64 -9.56
N PHE A 41 10.29 0.80 -8.93
CA PHE A 41 10.73 -0.43 -8.26
C PHE A 41 11.42 -1.43 -9.22
N LEU A 42 11.21 -1.34 -10.53
CA LEU A 42 11.89 -2.19 -11.53
C LEU A 42 13.33 -1.73 -11.80
N PHE A 43 13.61 -0.44 -11.58
CA PHE A 43 14.90 0.19 -11.89
C PHE A 43 15.70 0.56 -10.64
N THR A 44 15.09 0.44 -9.47
CA THR A 44 15.73 0.78 -8.19
C THR A 44 16.74 -0.31 -7.81
N ILE A 45 17.98 0.11 -7.49
CA ILE A 45 19.00 -0.78 -6.94
C ILE A 45 18.62 -1.09 -5.49
N PRO A 46 18.43 -2.36 -5.10
CA PRO A 46 18.15 -2.72 -3.71
C PRO A 46 19.32 -2.31 -2.80
N ILE A 47 19.01 -1.65 -1.67
CA ILE A 47 20.02 -1.26 -0.68
C ILE A 47 19.68 -1.95 0.65
N ASP A 48 20.40 -3.02 0.94
CA ASP A 48 20.13 -3.88 2.10
C ASP A 48 20.24 -3.13 3.43
N GLY A 49 21.25 -2.26 3.55
CA GLY A 49 21.48 -1.45 4.76
C GLY A 49 20.37 -0.45 5.07
N LEU A 50 19.49 -0.14 4.10
CA LEU A 50 18.34 0.76 4.27
C LEU A 50 17.01 0.00 4.32
N GLY A 51 17.02 -1.34 4.31
CA GLY A 51 15.80 -2.14 4.24
C GLY A 51 15.00 -1.94 2.94
N GLN A 52 15.62 -1.40 1.88
CA GLN A 52 14.98 -1.13 0.59
C GLN A 52 15.06 -2.36 -0.32
N ILE A 53 14.71 -3.53 0.21
CA ILE A 53 14.71 -4.79 -0.53
C ILE A 53 13.27 -5.28 -0.65
N MET A 54 12.87 -5.59 -1.88
CA MET A 54 11.69 -6.39 -2.13
C MET A 54 12.11 -7.84 -2.31
N ASN A 55 11.57 -8.76 -1.51
CA ASN A 55 11.92 -10.17 -1.68
C ASN A 55 11.36 -10.74 -3.00
N HIS A 56 11.92 -11.84 -3.48
CA HIS A 56 11.53 -12.44 -4.76
C HIS A 56 10.04 -12.79 -4.87
N ARG A 57 9.38 -13.13 -3.75
CA ARG A 57 7.93 -13.43 -3.74
C ARG A 57 7.12 -12.15 -3.90
N GLN A 58 7.45 -11.11 -3.14
CA GLN A 58 6.83 -9.79 -3.24
C GLN A 58 7.00 -9.21 -4.65
N PHE A 59 8.22 -9.27 -5.20
CA PHE A 59 8.51 -8.80 -6.55
C PHE A 59 7.65 -9.51 -7.59
N ARG A 60 7.60 -10.84 -7.52
CA ARG A 60 6.74 -11.65 -8.40
C ARG A 60 5.28 -11.28 -8.24
N SER A 61 4.78 -11.14 -7.00
CA SER A 61 3.37 -10.81 -6.75
C SER A 61 2.98 -9.44 -7.30
N VAL A 62 3.80 -8.40 -7.07
CA VAL A 62 3.55 -7.06 -7.60
C VAL A 62 3.54 -7.07 -9.13
N LEU A 63 4.50 -7.77 -9.75
CA LEU A 63 4.59 -7.86 -11.20
C LEU A 63 3.39 -8.62 -11.79
N CYS A 64 3.02 -9.78 -11.23
CA CYS A 64 1.88 -10.56 -11.67
C CYS A 64 0.58 -9.77 -11.53
N TYR A 65 0.37 -9.07 -10.41
CA TYR A 65 -0.83 -8.26 -10.19
C TYR A 65 -0.95 -7.14 -11.22
N ARG A 66 0.15 -6.40 -11.48
CA ARG A 66 0.18 -5.33 -12.49
C ARG A 66 -0.03 -5.87 -13.91
N LEU A 67 0.55 -7.01 -14.25
CA LEU A 67 0.39 -7.62 -15.58
C LEU A 67 -0.91 -8.44 -15.72
N MET A 68 -1.74 -8.49 -14.68
CA MET A 68 -2.95 -9.32 -14.63
C MET A 68 -2.68 -10.81 -14.90
N VAL A 69 -1.51 -11.29 -14.48
CA VAL A 69 -1.14 -12.70 -14.53
C VAL A 69 -1.74 -13.41 -13.32
N HIS A 70 -2.46 -14.50 -13.57
CA HIS A 70 -3.07 -15.30 -12.51
C HIS A 70 -1.97 -15.88 -11.59
N MET A 71 -2.04 -15.54 -10.30
CA MET A 71 -1.12 -15.98 -9.27
C MET A 71 -1.59 -17.26 -8.57
N PHE A 72 -2.91 -17.44 -8.49
CA PHE A 72 -3.53 -18.53 -7.73
C PHE A 72 -4.33 -19.45 -8.64
N SER A 73 -4.36 -20.72 -8.27
CA SER A 73 -5.30 -21.68 -8.86
C SER A 73 -6.72 -21.37 -8.41
N GLU A 74 -7.68 -21.61 -9.29
CA GLU A 74 -9.09 -21.44 -8.98
C GLU A 74 -9.49 -22.30 -7.78
N GLY A 75 -10.27 -21.70 -6.87
CA GLY A 75 -10.82 -22.42 -5.73
C GLY A 75 -9.85 -22.67 -4.56
N SER A 76 -8.62 -22.14 -4.59
CA SER A 76 -7.76 -22.16 -3.40
C SER A 76 -8.37 -21.36 -2.24
N LEU A 77 -8.20 -21.81 -1.00
CA LEU A 77 -8.65 -21.07 0.19
C LEU A 77 -7.60 -20.05 0.60
N TYR A 78 -8.03 -18.86 1.05
CA TYR A 78 -7.09 -17.88 1.60
C TYR A 78 -6.71 -18.24 3.04
N PRO A 79 -5.42 -18.46 3.36
CA PRO A 79 -5.01 -18.96 4.68
C PRO A 79 -5.38 -18.04 5.85
N SER A 80 -5.42 -16.72 5.63
CA SER A 80 -5.59 -15.77 6.73
C SER A 80 -7.03 -15.64 7.21
N CYS A 81 -8.01 -15.92 6.34
CA CYS A 81 -9.43 -15.92 6.74
C CYS A 81 -10.05 -17.31 6.77
N ASN A 82 -9.51 -18.30 6.02
CA ASN A 82 -10.02 -19.67 5.85
C ASN A 82 -11.51 -19.79 5.48
N VAL A 83 -12.18 -18.68 5.18
CA VAL A 83 -13.61 -18.61 4.87
C VAL A 83 -13.81 -18.36 3.38
N HIS A 84 -13.01 -17.46 2.81
CA HIS A 84 -13.16 -17.05 1.43
C HIS A 84 -12.14 -17.75 0.54
N ARG A 85 -12.57 -18.02 -0.69
CA ARG A 85 -11.69 -18.49 -1.75
C ARG A 85 -10.82 -17.33 -2.23
N MET A 86 -9.56 -17.63 -2.50
CA MET A 86 -8.64 -16.73 -3.18
C MET A 86 -9.05 -16.64 -4.65
N ASP A 87 -9.25 -15.42 -5.13
CA ASP A 87 -9.39 -15.17 -6.56
C ASP A 87 -8.05 -15.35 -7.28
N GLN A 88 -8.09 -15.65 -8.57
CA GLN A 88 -6.89 -15.98 -9.35
C GLN A 88 -5.87 -14.82 -9.38
N LEU A 89 -6.33 -13.58 -9.22
CA LEU A 89 -5.49 -12.38 -9.26
C LEU A 89 -5.01 -11.93 -7.87
N GLY A 90 -5.51 -12.51 -6.79
CA GLY A 90 -5.08 -12.21 -5.44
C GLY A 90 -5.74 -10.99 -4.78
N ASP A 91 -6.83 -10.47 -5.33
CA ASP A 91 -7.56 -9.31 -4.77
C ASP A 91 -8.00 -9.54 -3.34
N HIS A 92 -8.42 -10.77 -3.03
CA HIS A 92 -8.86 -11.14 -1.70
C HIS A 92 -7.72 -10.97 -0.70
N ALA A 93 -6.47 -11.30 -1.04
CA ALA A 93 -5.34 -11.04 -0.15
C ALA A 93 -5.20 -9.55 0.18
N ALA A 94 -5.40 -8.67 -0.82
CA ALA A 94 -5.30 -7.23 -0.67
C ALA A 94 -6.49 -6.63 0.12
N HIS A 95 -7.71 -7.17 -0.05
CA HIS A 95 -8.94 -6.58 0.49
C HIS A 95 -9.60 -7.41 1.59
N CYS A 96 -9.00 -8.51 2.03
CA CYS A 96 -9.63 -9.41 2.99
C CYS A 96 -10.10 -8.64 4.23
N SER A 97 -11.40 -8.65 4.48
CA SER A 97 -12.05 -7.98 5.61
C SER A 97 -11.99 -8.80 6.90
N SER A 98 -11.39 -10.01 6.87
CA SER A 98 -11.12 -10.73 8.12
C SER A 98 -10.29 -9.85 9.05
N GLU A 99 -10.58 -9.92 10.35
CA GLU A 99 -9.89 -9.09 11.34
C GLU A 99 -8.37 -9.16 11.23
N VAL A 100 -7.84 -10.36 10.96
CA VAL A 100 -6.41 -10.59 10.77
C VAL A 100 -5.87 -9.78 9.57
N GLY A 101 -6.60 -9.79 8.45
CA GLY A 101 -6.20 -9.05 7.26
C GLY A 101 -6.21 -7.53 7.46
N VAL A 102 -7.27 -7.01 8.08
CA VAL A 102 -7.41 -5.56 8.33
C VAL A 102 -6.38 -5.08 9.34
N LYS A 103 -6.27 -5.72 10.50
CA LYS A 103 -5.29 -5.36 11.55
C LYS A 103 -3.86 -5.47 11.03
N PHE A 104 -3.53 -6.49 10.24
CA PHE A 104 -2.21 -6.64 9.65
C PHE A 104 -1.88 -5.51 8.67
N ARG A 105 -2.77 -5.19 7.73
CA ARG A 105 -2.54 -4.13 6.74
C ARG A 105 -2.41 -2.76 7.41
N HIS A 106 -3.27 -2.48 8.38
CA HIS A 106 -3.20 -1.27 9.19
C HIS A 106 -1.85 -1.14 9.90
N ASN A 107 -1.44 -2.19 10.63
CA ASN A 107 -0.16 -2.20 11.33
C ASN A 107 1.02 -2.07 10.37
N LEU A 108 0.94 -2.68 9.18
CA LEU A 108 1.96 -2.56 8.15
C LEU A 108 2.11 -1.12 7.65
N VAL A 109 1.00 -0.43 7.33
CA VAL A 109 1.02 0.97 6.90
C VAL A 109 1.63 1.85 7.98
N ARG A 110 1.16 1.69 9.23
CA ARG A 110 1.68 2.39 10.40
C ARG A 110 3.18 2.18 10.57
N ASP A 111 3.65 0.94 10.51
CA ASP A 111 5.06 0.61 10.74
C ASP A 111 5.95 1.15 9.61
N ILE A 112 5.46 1.17 8.36
CA ILE A 112 6.16 1.81 7.23
C ILE A 112 6.28 3.32 7.46
N LEU A 113 5.23 3.99 7.93
CA LEU A 113 5.28 5.43 8.23
C LEU A 113 6.28 5.74 9.34
N VAL A 114 6.35 4.90 10.39
CA VAL A 114 7.37 5.02 11.45
C VAL A 114 8.78 4.90 10.87
N ASP A 115 9.01 3.91 10.01
CA ASP A 115 10.31 3.69 9.38
C ASP A 115 10.73 4.87 8.48
N ILE A 116 9.81 5.38 7.66
CA ILE A 116 10.05 6.57 6.83
C ILE A 116 10.42 7.77 7.70
N CYS A 117 9.63 8.06 8.73
CA CYS A 117 9.87 9.20 9.63
C CYS A 117 11.22 9.07 10.34
N SER A 118 11.54 7.87 10.83
CA SER A 118 12.82 7.59 11.49
C SER A 118 14.00 7.83 10.54
N LYS A 119 13.88 7.43 9.27
CA LYS A 119 14.91 7.63 8.24
C LYS A 119 15.05 9.08 7.78
N THR A 120 13.98 9.87 7.84
CA THR A 120 14.00 11.30 7.49
C THR A 120 14.33 12.21 8.68
N GLY A 121 14.61 11.63 9.86
CA GLY A 121 14.92 12.40 11.07
C GLY A 121 13.68 13.04 11.73
N ILE A 122 12.48 12.66 11.32
CA ILE A 122 11.23 13.07 11.94
C ILE A 122 11.02 12.21 13.20
N LEU A 123 10.91 12.87 14.35
CA LEU A 123 10.62 12.18 15.60
C LEU A 123 9.18 11.66 15.56
N VAL A 124 9.04 10.34 15.64
CA VAL A 124 7.76 9.63 15.62
C VAL A 124 7.65 8.72 16.86
N ARG A 125 6.46 8.64 17.46
CA ARG A 125 6.12 7.66 18.49
C ARG A 125 4.93 6.83 18.04
N LYS A 126 5.03 5.52 18.17
CA LYS A 126 3.96 4.56 17.88
C LYS A 126 3.11 4.36 19.12
N GLU A 127 1.78 4.37 18.95
CA GLU A 127 0.79 4.13 20.01
C GLU A 127 1.13 4.91 21.30
N ALA A 128 1.42 6.21 21.16
CA ALA A 128 1.85 7.03 22.28
C ALA A 128 0.68 7.30 23.25
N PRO A 129 0.88 7.16 24.57
CA PRO A 129 -0.12 7.58 25.54
C PRO A 129 -0.23 9.10 25.50
N MET A 130 -1.45 9.61 25.31
CA MET A 130 -1.74 11.05 25.21
C MET A 130 -2.34 11.61 26.51
N GLY A 131 -2.20 10.89 27.62
CA GLY A 131 -2.77 11.27 28.93
C GLY A 131 -4.28 11.02 29.08
N PHE A 132 -4.90 10.32 28.11
CA PHE A 132 -6.27 9.82 28.27
C PHE A 132 -6.28 8.55 29.11
N LEU A 133 -7.26 8.43 30.01
CA LEU A 133 -7.46 7.24 30.82
C LEU A 133 -8.82 6.61 30.45
N SER A 134 -8.85 5.28 30.42
CA SER A 134 -10.09 4.51 30.42
C SER A 134 -10.84 4.65 31.74
N GLU A 135 -12.10 4.21 31.79
CA GLU A 135 -12.87 4.16 33.05
C GLU A 135 -12.20 3.30 34.13
N GLU A 136 -11.37 2.34 33.73
CA GLU A 136 -10.58 1.48 34.63
C GLU A 136 -9.22 2.12 35.03
N GLY A 137 -8.97 3.38 34.65
CA GLY A 137 -7.73 4.10 34.98
C GLY A 137 -6.50 3.68 34.15
N ARG A 138 -6.65 2.81 33.15
CA ARG A 138 -5.57 2.47 32.21
C ARG A 138 -5.33 3.60 31.21
N GLU A 139 -4.06 3.92 30.92
CA GLU A 139 -3.69 4.84 29.84
C GLU A 139 -4.17 4.33 28.48
N LEU A 140 -4.75 5.24 27.71
CA LEU A 140 -5.23 4.99 26.36
C LEU A 140 -4.27 5.58 25.33
N CYS A 141 -4.15 4.87 24.21
CA CYS A 141 -3.40 5.30 23.04
C CYS A 141 -4.39 5.48 21.87
N PRO A 142 -5.12 6.59 21.82
CA PRO A 142 -6.18 6.79 20.81
C PRO A 142 -5.63 7.07 19.39
N ALA A 143 -4.32 7.22 19.25
CA ALA A 143 -3.66 7.47 17.99
C ALA A 143 -2.56 6.43 17.74
N ASP A 144 -2.45 6.00 16.49
CA ASP A 144 -1.45 5.05 16.05
C ASP A 144 -0.05 5.63 15.98
N LEU A 145 0.04 6.90 15.59
CA LEU A 145 1.28 7.62 15.41
C LEU A 145 1.16 9.04 15.96
N LEU A 146 2.17 9.42 16.73
CA LEU A 146 2.42 10.78 17.16
C LEU A 146 3.68 11.27 16.44
N LEU A 147 3.50 12.20 15.51
CA LEU A 147 4.58 12.84 14.77
C LEU A 147 4.87 14.21 15.39
N PHE A 148 6.12 14.38 15.83
CA PHE A 148 6.57 15.69 16.28
C PHE A 148 7.05 16.48 15.08
N ASN A 149 6.73 17.78 15.06
CA ASN A 149 7.33 18.77 14.18
C ASN A 149 6.86 18.73 12.70
N TRP A 150 5.60 18.38 12.43
CA TRP A 150 5.05 18.36 11.06
C TRP A 150 4.07 19.53 10.80
N LEU A 151 4.59 20.64 10.25
CA LEU A 151 3.75 21.73 9.73
C LEU A 151 4.41 22.39 8.51
N GLN A 152 3.86 22.20 7.31
CA GLN A 152 4.20 22.94 6.07
C GLN A 152 5.69 23.26 5.82
N GLY A 153 6.63 22.39 6.20
CA GLY A 153 8.07 22.62 6.02
C GLY A 153 8.72 23.65 6.97
N HIS A 154 8.05 24.06 8.05
CA HIS A 154 8.65 24.88 9.12
C HIS A 154 8.19 24.42 10.50
N ASP A 155 9.17 24.29 11.41
CA ASP A 155 9.01 23.83 12.79
C ASP A 155 7.89 24.59 13.51
N TYR A 156 6.83 23.93 14.01
CA TYR A 156 6.13 24.08 15.31
C TYR A 156 4.95 23.06 15.38
N GLU A 157 4.88 22.29 16.48
CA GLU A 157 3.80 21.42 17.05
C GLU A 157 2.90 20.47 16.20
N GLU A 158 3.02 19.18 16.57
CA GLU A 158 2.10 18.02 16.50
C GLU A 158 1.15 17.82 15.30
N ALA A 159 1.39 16.73 14.55
CA ALA A 159 0.39 16.13 13.67
C ALA A 159 -0.05 14.77 14.23
N LEU A 160 -1.34 14.67 14.60
CA LEU A 160 -2.00 13.41 14.91
C LEU A 160 -2.59 12.81 13.64
N ILE A 161 -2.14 11.60 13.28
CA ILE A 161 -2.78 10.81 12.23
C ILE A 161 -3.74 9.83 12.91
N HIS A 162 -5.03 10.11 12.78
CA HIS A 162 -6.10 9.17 13.11
C HIS A 162 -6.59 8.54 11.82
N GLU A 163 -6.41 7.23 11.65
CA GLU A 163 -7.18 6.48 10.66
C GLU A 163 -8.47 5.99 11.35
N ASN A 164 -9.61 6.54 10.94
CA ASN A 164 -10.91 6.23 11.53
C ASN A 164 -11.19 4.73 11.46
N HIS A 165 -11.38 4.12 12.64
CA HIS A 165 -11.88 2.75 12.79
C HIS A 165 -13.39 2.60 12.47
N GLU A 166 -14.09 3.68 12.12
CA GLU A 166 -15.57 3.72 12.11
C GLU A 166 -16.25 3.72 10.72
N THR A 167 -15.55 3.42 9.62
CA THR A 167 -16.22 3.30 8.29
C THR A 167 -16.17 1.90 7.68
N CYS A 168 -16.01 0.87 8.49
CA CYS A 168 -16.20 -0.53 8.07
C CYS A 168 -17.23 -1.23 8.95
N VAL A 169 -18.42 -0.63 9.06
CA VAL A 169 -19.65 -1.36 9.41
C VAL A 169 -20.68 -0.99 8.33
N ASP A 170 -21.17 -2.05 7.68
CA ASP A 170 -22.12 -2.16 6.57
C ASP A 170 -21.62 -1.89 5.14
#